data_AF-A0A430L3G5-F1
#
_entry.id   AF-A0A430L3G5-F1
#
_cell.length_a   1.000
_cell.length_b   1.000
_cell.length_c   1.000
_cell.angle_alpha   90.00
_cell.angle_beta   90.00
_cell.angle_gamma   90.00
#
_symmetry.space_group_name_H-M   'P 1'
#
loop_
_entity.id
_entity.type
_entity.pdbx_description
1 polymer ?
#
loop_
_entity_poly.entity_id
_entity_poly.type
_entity_poly.pdbx_seq_one_letter_code
_entity_poly.pdbx_strand_id
1 'polypeptide(L)'
;MKRKLIEDWISQTHEPGHYQSLVKDPPGAGTINFMGPSSPPPSDVHVVDDLQDPDATPTNDSRSKRRKLDASGVPLELRHRSIPSLRSGSSTTRSTSGRSKSKSPVKSLADLLLTDKPPNVYRLKEGRSLPPDVDQLFRQVQAIRAGRNIVPQSVKDQVLAAVEVVDDDLTEASFYDSRQWATGCGLTPWDEQRELELFKELVGMTHECEDEGYAESAWNSSVHQPFLLHSLACFSGLIRHFDVTSAPINKQYVPKHSSGIDTQSKKVDFCINLAASDIMVASRKRRSMASDSCSINHTSYRPIQDRPIAINIETKTPSTAGEEAKAQLSVWTHAHLKRLRSLSCTSSASAVNITIPVISVSGGKWTLYFIRDQPHGIDLIPTRTIGSTDTLVGCYKLVAFLRHLGAWVQTVYRDWLLENVLAVEETG
;
A
#
# COMPACT_ATOMS: atom_id res chain seq x y z
N MET A 1 -11.54 -14.96 31.12
CA MET A 1 -11.74 -16.44 31.05
C MET A 1 -11.24 -17.08 29.75
N LYS A 2 -11.35 -16.42 28.57
CA LYS A 2 -10.89 -16.99 27.28
C LYS A 2 -9.37 -17.04 27.04
N ARG A 3 -8.58 -16.21 27.75
CA ARG A 3 -7.10 -16.16 27.60
C ARG A 3 -6.40 -17.42 28.13
N LYS A 4 -6.91 -17.99 29.23
CA LYS A 4 -6.37 -19.19 29.86
C LYS A 4 -6.57 -20.46 29.01
N LEU A 5 -7.71 -20.56 28.34
CA LEU A 5 -8.03 -21.67 27.42
C LEU A 5 -7.09 -21.76 26.21
N ILE A 6 -6.52 -20.63 25.77
CA ILE A 6 -5.58 -20.58 24.64
C ILE A 6 -4.16 -20.95 25.11
N GLU A 7 -3.77 -20.51 26.30
CA GLU A 7 -2.47 -20.85 26.91
C GLU A 7 -2.40 -22.35 27.29
N ASP A 8 -3.51 -22.94 27.74
CA ASP A 8 -3.61 -24.37 28.06
C ASP A 8 -3.59 -25.25 26.80
N TRP A 9 -4.11 -24.76 25.66
CA TRP A 9 -4.06 -25.47 24.38
C TRP A 9 -2.65 -25.52 23.78
N ILE A 10 -1.88 -24.42 23.90
CA ILE A 10 -0.49 -24.34 23.42
C ILE A 10 0.43 -25.29 24.19
N SER A 11 0.10 -25.61 25.45
CA SER A 11 0.92 -26.47 26.29
C SER A 11 0.73 -27.98 25.98
N GLN A 12 -0.34 -28.36 25.28
CA GLN A 12 -0.66 -29.77 24.98
C GLN A 12 -0.07 -30.29 23.66
N THR A 13 0.57 -29.43 22.85
CA THR A 13 1.15 -29.81 21.55
C THR A 13 2.61 -30.24 21.62
N HIS A 14 3.18 -30.35 22.83
CA HIS A 14 4.57 -30.73 23.06
C HIS A 14 4.70 -32.09 23.78
N GLU A 15 4.12 -33.16 23.26
CA GLU A 15 4.62 -34.53 23.50
C GLU A 15 4.43 -35.43 22.25
N PRO A 16 5.46 -36.18 21.81
CA PRO A 16 5.34 -37.10 20.69
C PRO A 16 4.92 -38.50 21.16
N GLY A 17 3.73 -38.95 20.75
CA GLY A 17 3.21 -40.27 21.09
C GLY A 17 2.35 -40.88 19.96
N HIS A 18 2.90 -41.93 19.36
CA HIS A 18 2.30 -42.93 18.45
C HIS A 18 0.76 -42.96 18.32
N TYR A 19 0.24 -42.88 17.08
CA TYR A 19 -0.98 -43.61 16.72
C TYR A 19 -0.91 -44.24 15.32
N GLN A 20 -1.29 -45.51 15.30
CA GLN A 20 -1.24 -46.46 14.19
C GLN A 20 -2.37 -46.24 13.17
N SER A 21 -2.04 -46.61 11.93
CA SER A 21 -2.90 -46.90 10.78
C SER A 21 -4.19 -47.64 11.11
N LEU A 22 -5.31 -47.17 10.55
CA LEU A 22 -6.43 -48.01 10.13
C LEU A 22 -7.06 -47.46 8.83
N VAL A 23 -6.72 -48.13 7.73
CA VAL A 23 -7.37 -48.05 6.41
C VAL A 23 -8.67 -48.85 6.44
N LYS A 24 -9.75 -48.30 5.85
CA LYS A 24 -10.87 -49.09 5.30
C LYS A 24 -11.44 -48.42 4.04
N ASP A 25 -11.37 -49.18 2.94
CA ASP A 25 -11.96 -48.87 1.63
C ASP A 25 -13.51 -49.01 1.61
N PRO A 26 -14.20 -48.42 0.61
CA PRO A 26 -15.67 -48.39 0.51
C PRO A 26 -16.23 -49.50 -0.41
N PRO A 27 -17.54 -49.81 -0.35
CA PRO A 27 -18.21 -50.55 -1.41
C PRO A 27 -18.98 -49.60 -2.34
N GLY A 28 -18.90 -49.87 -3.64
CA GLY A 28 -19.48 -49.05 -4.70
C GLY A 28 -20.78 -49.59 -5.34
N ALA A 29 -20.89 -49.21 -6.62
CA ALA A 29 -21.81 -49.64 -7.67
C ALA A 29 -23.17 -48.93 -7.79
N GLY A 30 -23.34 -48.24 -8.92
CA GLY A 30 -24.59 -47.65 -9.42
C GLY A 30 -24.39 -47.05 -10.81
N THR A 31 -24.42 -47.91 -11.82
CA THR A 31 -24.22 -47.67 -13.26
C THR A 31 -25.37 -46.88 -13.90
N ILE A 32 -25.09 -45.85 -14.71
CA ILE A 32 -25.96 -45.42 -15.84
C ILE A 32 -25.07 -44.98 -17.02
N ASN A 33 -25.39 -45.49 -18.20
CA ASN A 33 -24.62 -45.41 -19.45
C ASN A 33 -24.98 -44.20 -20.33
N PHE A 34 -23.94 -43.69 -21.02
CA PHE A 34 -23.85 -43.11 -22.37
C PHE A 34 -24.83 -42.02 -22.88
N MET A 35 -24.26 -40.87 -23.27
CA MET A 35 -24.13 -40.47 -24.70
C MET A 35 -23.26 -39.20 -24.83
N GLY A 36 -22.32 -39.24 -25.77
CA GLY A 36 -21.46 -38.12 -26.19
C GLY A 36 -22.14 -37.16 -27.18
N PRO A 37 -21.36 -36.26 -27.80
CA PRO A 37 -21.68 -34.84 -27.91
C PRO A 37 -22.51 -34.48 -29.15
N SER A 38 -23.21 -33.35 -29.09
CA SER A 38 -23.86 -32.75 -30.27
C SER A 38 -23.81 -31.22 -30.19
N SER A 39 -22.96 -30.64 -31.03
CA SER A 39 -23.10 -29.28 -31.55
C SER A 39 -23.99 -29.30 -32.80
N PRO A 40 -24.76 -28.23 -33.05
CA PRO A 40 -25.03 -27.81 -34.44
C PRO A 40 -24.98 -26.25 -34.57
N PRO A 41 -25.20 -25.64 -35.77
CA PRO A 41 -24.19 -25.37 -36.80
C PRO A 41 -24.18 -23.87 -37.26
N PRO A 42 -23.39 -23.46 -38.28
CA PRO A 42 -23.05 -22.07 -38.59
C PRO A 42 -23.95 -21.43 -39.67
N SER A 43 -23.82 -20.11 -39.87
CA SER A 43 -24.39 -19.42 -41.04
C SER A 43 -23.43 -18.37 -41.61
N ASP A 44 -22.90 -18.74 -42.77
CA ASP A 44 -22.72 -17.98 -44.01
C ASP A 44 -21.91 -16.67 -44.05
N VAL A 45 -20.66 -16.92 -44.46
CA VAL A 45 -19.81 -16.23 -45.44
C VAL A 45 -20.53 -15.29 -46.41
N HIS A 46 -20.06 -14.04 -46.49
CA HIS A 46 -19.88 -13.34 -47.77
C HIS A 46 -18.47 -12.75 -47.81
N VAL A 47 -17.66 -13.29 -48.72
CA VAL A 47 -16.37 -12.74 -49.16
C VAL A 47 -16.66 -11.73 -50.26
N VAL A 48 -16.19 -10.50 -50.09
CA VAL A 48 -15.72 -9.66 -51.18
C VAL A 48 -14.33 -9.16 -50.80
N ASP A 49 -13.39 -9.54 -51.65
CA ASP A 49 -11.97 -9.19 -51.60
C ASP A 49 -11.83 -7.84 -52.31
N ASP A 50 -11.27 -6.83 -51.65
CA ASP A 50 -10.69 -5.67 -52.32
C ASP A 50 -9.59 -5.07 -51.43
N LEU A 51 -8.38 -5.08 -51.98
CA LEU A 51 -7.14 -4.60 -51.41
C LEU A 51 -7.13 -3.07 -51.30
N GLN A 52 -6.89 -2.51 -50.10
CA GLN A 52 -6.21 -1.22 -49.91
C GLN A 52 -5.70 -1.02 -48.47
N ASP A 53 -4.41 -0.72 -48.36
CA ASP A 53 -3.58 -0.50 -47.17
C ASP A 53 -3.72 0.97 -46.64
N PRO A 54 -3.11 1.37 -45.50
CA PRO A 54 -3.72 1.66 -44.20
C PRO A 54 -3.74 3.18 -43.91
N ASP A 55 -4.14 3.56 -42.69
CA ASP A 55 -3.92 4.89 -42.10
C ASP A 55 -4.84 6.05 -42.56
N ALA A 56 -6.07 6.07 -42.01
CA ALA A 56 -6.85 7.30 -41.84
C ALA A 56 -7.88 7.15 -40.70
N THR A 57 -7.55 7.63 -39.50
CA THR A 57 -8.52 7.75 -38.40
C THR A 57 -9.21 9.12 -38.49
N PRO A 58 -10.56 9.23 -38.50
CA PRO A 58 -11.27 10.51 -38.55
C PRO A 58 -11.51 11.10 -37.15
N THR A 59 -11.20 12.40 -37.00
CA THR A 59 -11.56 13.21 -35.82
C THR A 59 -13.06 13.52 -35.78
N ASN A 60 -13.74 13.14 -34.69
CA ASN A 60 -15.14 13.47 -34.48
C ASN A 60 -15.29 14.80 -33.73
N ASP A 61 -15.80 15.80 -34.43
CA ASP A 61 -16.15 17.13 -33.92
C ASP A 61 -17.68 17.18 -33.78
N SER A 62 -18.22 17.24 -32.56
CA SER A 62 -19.66 17.45 -32.35
C SER A 62 -19.93 18.54 -31.31
N ARG A 63 -20.21 19.73 -31.83
CA ARG A 63 -20.91 20.83 -31.14
C ARG A 63 -22.41 20.54 -31.10
N SER A 64 -23.04 20.79 -29.95
CA SER A 64 -24.47 21.14 -29.88
C SER A 64 -24.68 22.39 -29.01
N LYS A 65 -25.30 23.38 -29.64
CA LYS A 65 -25.55 24.75 -29.20
C LYS A 65 -26.70 24.83 -28.18
N ARG A 66 -26.67 25.87 -27.34
CA ARG A 66 -27.87 26.69 -27.09
C ARG A 66 -27.51 28.17 -27.07
N ARG A 67 -28.02 28.88 -28.09
CA ARG A 67 -27.99 30.34 -28.31
C ARG A 67 -29.27 30.97 -27.75
N LYS A 68 -29.21 32.26 -27.42
CA LYS A 68 -30.00 33.39 -27.98
C LYS A 68 -29.83 34.61 -27.05
N LEU A 69 -29.81 35.89 -27.44
CA LEU A 69 -29.79 36.69 -28.69
C LEU A 69 -29.70 38.16 -28.17
N ASP A 70 -28.77 38.98 -28.62
CA ASP A 70 -28.80 39.94 -29.76
C ASP A 70 -29.30 41.35 -29.44
N ALA A 71 -28.56 42.31 -30.02
CA ALA A 71 -28.97 43.54 -30.71
C ALA A 71 -27.99 44.69 -30.35
N SER A 72 -27.48 45.55 -31.22
CA SER A 72 -27.26 45.66 -32.68
C SER A 72 -26.82 47.11 -32.89
N GLY A 73 -25.86 47.39 -33.78
CA GLY A 73 -25.55 48.77 -34.18
C GLY A 73 -24.15 48.98 -34.78
N VAL A 74 -24.07 49.04 -36.10
CA VAL A 74 -22.90 49.41 -36.94
C VAL A 74 -23.27 50.71 -37.69
N PRO A 75 -22.43 51.33 -38.54
CA PRO A 75 -20.96 51.42 -38.66
C PRO A 75 -20.49 52.89 -38.88
N LEU A 76 -19.19 53.14 -39.12
CA LEU A 76 -18.66 53.83 -40.34
C LEU A 76 -17.19 54.33 -40.19
N GLU A 77 -16.39 53.93 -41.17
CA GLU A 77 -15.42 54.72 -41.97
C GLU A 77 -14.09 55.28 -41.39
N LEU A 78 -13.01 54.64 -41.89
CA LEU A 78 -11.87 55.16 -42.69
C LEU A 78 -10.76 56.09 -42.10
N ARG A 79 -9.52 55.57 -42.29
CA ARG A 79 -8.22 56.23 -42.52
C ARG A 79 -7.59 56.91 -41.28
N HIS A 80 -6.29 56.90 -41.00
CA HIS A 80 -5.09 56.99 -41.85
C HIS A 80 -3.85 56.47 -41.08
N ARG A 81 -2.82 56.06 -41.84
CA ARG A 81 -1.45 55.71 -41.40
C ARG A 81 -0.81 56.76 -40.47
N SER A 82 -0.02 56.31 -39.47
CA SER A 82 1.45 56.50 -39.36
C SER A 82 1.97 56.27 -37.92
N ILE A 83 3.05 55.51 -37.80
CA ILE A 83 3.99 55.36 -36.65
C ILE A 83 5.20 56.29 -36.95
N PRO A 84 6.16 56.68 -36.07
CA PRO A 84 6.37 56.58 -34.60
C PRO A 84 6.79 57.91 -33.89
N SER A 85 6.84 57.95 -32.55
CA SER A 85 8.03 58.32 -31.73
C SER A 85 7.68 58.30 -30.22
N LEU A 86 8.36 57.45 -29.44
CA LEU A 86 9.44 57.77 -28.48
C LEU A 86 9.04 58.53 -27.19
N ARG A 87 8.90 57.71 -26.14
CA ARG A 87 9.43 57.84 -24.76
C ARG A 87 8.61 58.56 -23.66
N SER A 88 8.52 57.77 -22.58
CA SER A 88 8.54 58.10 -21.15
C SER A 88 7.24 58.48 -20.45
N GLY A 89 6.74 57.51 -19.69
CA GLY A 89 5.80 57.68 -18.59
C GLY A 89 5.78 56.39 -17.76
N SER A 90 6.68 56.29 -16.79
CA SER A 90 6.75 55.21 -15.81
C SER A 90 5.42 55.06 -15.06
N SER A 91 4.77 53.91 -15.20
CA SER A 91 3.88 53.39 -14.16
C SER A 91 4.29 51.96 -13.85
N THR A 92 5.10 51.82 -12.81
CA THR A 92 5.33 50.55 -12.12
C THR A 92 4.02 50.11 -11.49
N THR A 93 3.22 49.35 -12.25
CA THR A 93 2.19 48.51 -11.67
C THR A 93 2.90 47.42 -10.88
N ARG A 94 3.08 47.65 -9.57
CA ARG A 94 3.31 46.59 -8.60
C ARG A 94 2.10 45.68 -8.63
N SER A 95 2.12 44.69 -9.53
CA SER A 95 1.37 43.47 -9.34
C SER A 95 1.97 42.80 -8.11
N THR A 96 1.33 42.99 -6.96
CA THR A 96 1.49 42.11 -5.81
C THR A 96 0.95 40.75 -6.21
N SER A 97 1.72 40.00 -7.01
CA SER A 97 1.54 38.55 -7.07
C SER A 97 1.73 38.07 -5.64
N GLY A 98 0.65 37.54 -5.05
CA GLY A 98 0.69 36.97 -3.71
C GLY A 98 1.84 35.98 -3.67
N ARG A 99 2.91 36.35 -2.97
CA ARG A 99 4.11 35.52 -2.81
C ARG A 99 3.67 34.27 -2.08
N SER A 100 3.40 33.20 -2.83
CA SER A 100 3.31 31.86 -2.29
C SER A 100 4.52 31.68 -1.39
N LYS A 101 4.29 31.47 -0.09
CA LYS A 101 5.38 31.21 0.85
C LYS A 101 6.10 29.96 0.32
N SER A 102 7.35 30.13 -0.12
CA SER A 102 8.18 29.04 -0.65
C SER A 102 8.27 27.93 0.40
N LYS A 103 7.85 26.71 0.06
CA LYS A 103 8.01 25.52 0.93
C LYS A 103 9.48 25.11 1.01
N SER A 104 9.88 24.50 2.12
CA SER A 104 11.23 23.91 2.21
C SER A 104 11.31 22.65 1.36
N PRO A 105 12.25 22.56 0.38
CA PRO A 105 12.47 21.33 -0.39
C PRO A 105 12.83 20.15 0.52
N VAL A 106 12.41 18.94 0.14
CA VAL A 106 12.79 17.69 0.83
C VAL A 106 13.27 16.70 -0.22
N LYS A 107 14.56 16.34 -0.18
CA LYS A 107 15.18 15.34 -1.07
C LYS A 107 15.87 14.22 -0.29
N SER A 108 16.22 14.46 0.97
CA SER A 108 16.92 13.53 1.84
C SER A 108 16.38 13.59 3.27
N LEU A 109 16.80 12.65 4.12
CA LEU A 109 16.54 12.72 5.56
C LEU A 109 17.23 13.92 6.22
N ALA A 110 18.37 14.38 5.67
CA ALA A 110 19.10 15.53 6.20
C ALA A 110 18.27 16.82 6.14
N ASP A 111 17.48 16.99 5.08
CA ASP A 111 16.58 18.15 4.91
C ASP A 111 15.49 18.20 6.00
N LEU A 112 15.21 17.07 6.64
CA LEU A 112 14.19 16.93 7.68
C LEU A 112 14.73 17.16 9.10
N LEU A 113 16.05 17.30 9.29
CA LEU A 113 16.66 17.55 10.60
C LEU A 113 16.23 18.88 11.22
N LEU A 114 15.75 19.82 10.40
CA LEU A 114 15.25 21.11 10.84
C LEU A 114 13.72 21.14 10.98
N THR A 115 13.04 20.00 11.03
CA THR A 115 11.59 19.95 11.25
C THR A 115 11.20 20.02 12.73
N ASP A 116 9.92 20.29 13.00
CA ASP A 116 9.33 20.35 14.34
C ASP A 116 9.49 19.05 15.14
N LYS A 117 9.56 17.91 14.46
CA LYS A 117 10.09 16.65 15.00
C LYS A 117 11.02 16.00 13.99
N PRO A 118 12.36 16.14 14.15
CA PRO A 118 13.31 15.62 13.20
C PRO A 118 13.36 14.09 13.21
N PRO A 119 13.60 13.45 12.05
CA PRO A 119 13.81 12.02 11.98
C PRO A 119 15.21 11.64 12.47
N ASN A 120 15.29 10.66 13.37
CA ASN A 120 16.53 10.06 13.86
C ASN A 120 16.67 8.65 13.30
N VAL A 121 17.78 8.33 12.64
CA VAL A 121 18.04 6.96 12.20
C VAL A 121 18.52 6.13 13.38
N TYR A 122 17.64 5.30 13.91
CA TYR A 122 17.92 4.45 15.06
C TYR A 122 18.39 3.07 14.59
N ARG A 123 19.69 2.80 14.70
CA ARG A 123 20.25 1.48 14.36
C ARG A 123 20.06 0.51 15.52
N LEU A 124 19.39 -0.61 15.25
CA LEU A 124 19.32 -1.75 16.17
C LEU A 124 20.75 -2.28 16.41
N LYS A 125 21.20 -2.26 17.66
CA LYS A 125 22.46 -2.87 18.11
C LYS A 125 22.15 -4.16 18.84
N GLU A 126 23.12 -5.07 18.92
CA GLU A 126 23.03 -6.27 19.77
C GLU A 126 22.62 -5.89 21.20
N GLY A 127 21.66 -6.63 21.76
CA GLY A 127 21.11 -6.40 23.11
C GLY A 127 20.04 -5.31 23.23
N ARG A 128 19.69 -4.59 22.15
CA ARG A 128 18.56 -3.64 22.16
C ARG A 128 17.31 -4.28 21.55
N SER A 129 16.22 -4.30 22.32
CA SER A 129 14.93 -4.82 21.88
C SER A 129 14.14 -3.78 21.08
N LEU A 130 13.35 -4.27 20.12
CA LEU A 130 12.33 -3.45 19.48
C LEU A 130 11.19 -3.13 20.46
N PRO A 131 10.38 -2.09 20.16
CA PRO A 131 9.13 -1.86 20.87
C PRO A 131 8.24 -3.12 20.91
N PRO A 132 7.56 -3.42 22.04
CA PRO A 132 6.80 -4.67 22.20
C PRO A 132 5.71 -4.88 21.13
N ASP A 133 5.14 -3.80 20.63
CA ASP A 133 4.10 -3.78 19.60
C ASP A 133 4.59 -4.31 18.25
N VAL A 134 5.89 -4.27 17.94
CA VAL A 134 6.45 -4.79 16.67
C VAL A 134 7.46 -5.91 16.84
N ASP A 135 7.79 -6.30 18.09
CA ASP A 135 8.79 -7.33 18.36
C ASP A 135 8.42 -8.69 17.74
N GLN A 136 7.17 -9.14 17.90
CA GLN A 136 6.70 -10.39 17.31
C GLN A 136 6.72 -10.33 15.76
N LEU A 137 6.25 -9.24 15.17
CA LEU A 137 6.28 -9.02 13.73
C LEU A 137 7.73 -9.08 13.21
N PHE A 138 8.66 -8.45 13.91
CA PHE A 138 10.07 -8.50 13.52
C PHE A 138 10.66 -9.90 13.60
N ARG A 139 10.35 -10.68 14.65
CA ARG A 139 10.78 -12.10 14.73
C ARG A 139 10.23 -12.93 13.57
N GLN A 140 8.98 -12.70 13.17
CA GLN A 140 8.37 -13.35 12.01
C GLN A 140 9.10 -12.95 10.72
N VAL A 141 9.39 -11.66 10.52
CA VAL A 141 10.20 -11.17 9.38
C VAL A 141 11.57 -11.86 9.34
N GLN A 142 12.23 -12.02 10.49
CA GLN A 142 13.53 -12.70 10.55
C GLN A 142 13.42 -14.19 10.19
N ALA A 143 12.34 -14.87 10.58
CA ALA A 143 12.06 -16.25 10.19
C ALA A 143 11.81 -16.39 8.68
N ILE A 144 10.99 -15.50 8.11
CA ILE A 144 10.68 -15.43 6.67
C ILE A 144 11.95 -15.20 5.86
N ARG A 145 12.80 -14.26 6.29
CA ARG A 145 14.08 -13.98 5.63
C ARG A 145 15.01 -15.19 5.62
N ALA A 146 14.98 -15.99 6.69
CA ALA A 146 15.67 -17.26 6.80
C ALA A 146 14.96 -18.42 6.05
N GLY A 147 13.92 -18.11 5.26
CA GLY A 147 13.20 -19.08 4.44
C GLY A 147 12.32 -20.04 5.23
N ARG A 148 11.83 -19.68 6.42
CA ARG A 148 10.97 -20.56 7.24
C ARG A 148 9.49 -20.25 7.07
N ASN A 149 8.68 -21.30 6.90
CA ASN A 149 7.21 -21.23 6.75
C ASN A 149 6.75 -20.21 5.70
N ILE A 150 7.33 -20.26 4.51
CA ILE A 150 7.06 -19.31 3.42
C ILE A 150 6.26 -19.93 2.27
N VAL A 151 6.38 -21.24 2.04
CA VAL A 151 5.72 -21.95 0.92
C VAL A 151 4.64 -22.89 1.45
N PRO A 152 3.41 -22.88 0.91
CA PRO A 152 2.40 -23.89 1.23
C PRO A 152 2.88 -25.32 0.96
N GLN A 153 2.66 -26.23 1.92
CA GLN A 153 3.07 -27.63 1.83
C GLN A 153 2.45 -28.35 0.62
N SER A 154 1.24 -27.95 0.22
CA SER A 154 0.47 -28.53 -0.89
C SER A 154 1.12 -28.32 -2.26
N VAL A 155 1.88 -27.24 -2.44
CA VAL A 155 2.56 -26.91 -3.70
C VAL A 155 4.07 -27.18 -3.63
N LYS A 156 4.52 -27.91 -2.59
CA LYS A 156 5.94 -28.17 -2.33
C LYS A 156 6.67 -28.71 -3.56
N ASP A 157 6.14 -29.77 -4.16
CA ASP A 157 6.80 -30.44 -5.28
C ASP A 157 6.85 -29.54 -6.53
N GLN A 158 5.77 -28.81 -6.79
CA GLN A 158 5.68 -27.88 -7.93
C GLN A 158 6.61 -26.68 -7.77
N VAL A 159 6.80 -26.19 -6.55
CA VAL A 159 7.74 -25.11 -6.24
C VAL A 159 9.17 -25.62 -6.35
N LEU A 160 9.52 -26.76 -5.74
CA LEU A 160 10.85 -27.34 -5.85
C LEU A 160 11.27 -27.62 -7.30
N ALA A 161 10.31 -27.98 -8.16
CA ALA A 161 10.55 -28.17 -9.59
C ALA A 161 10.70 -26.86 -10.38
N ALA A 162 10.29 -25.72 -9.83
CA ALA A 162 10.27 -24.41 -10.49
C ALA A 162 11.32 -23.42 -9.93
N VAL A 163 11.97 -23.74 -8.82
CA VAL A 163 13.05 -22.95 -8.22
C VAL A 163 14.25 -22.92 -9.16
N GLU A 164 14.79 -21.74 -9.41
CA GLU A 164 15.96 -21.52 -10.26
C GLU A 164 17.24 -21.35 -9.42
N VAL A 165 18.40 -21.34 -10.08
CA VAL A 165 19.71 -21.17 -9.41
C VAL A 165 19.83 -19.82 -8.68
N VAL A 166 19.07 -18.82 -9.11
CA VAL A 166 19.05 -17.48 -8.50
C VAL A 166 18.18 -17.39 -7.24
N ASP A 167 17.29 -18.36 -7.03
CA ASP A 167 16.43 -18.41 -5.85
C ASP A 167 17.23 -18.82 -4.60
N ASP A 168 16.74 -18.39 -3.44
CA ASP A 168 17.25 -18.87 -2.16
C ASP A 168 16.89 -20.36 -1.97
N ASP A 169 17.83 -21.13 -1.40
CA ASP A 169 17.61 -22.56 -1.10
C ASP A 169 16.38 -22.77 -0.20
N LEU A 170 15.55 -23.76 -0.57
CA LEU A 170 14.44 -24.23 0.24
C LEU A 170 14.85 -25.46 1.06
N THR A 171 14.37 -25.51 2.31
CA THR A 171 14.56 -26.65 3.21
C THR A 171 13.20 -27.17 3.66
N GLU A 172 13.15 -28.30 4.38
CA GLU A 172 11.90 -28.78 4.97
C GLU A 172 11.23 -27.73 5.88
N ALA A 173 12.01 -26.87 6.55
CA ALA A 173 11.48 -25.80 7.39
C ALA A 173 10.82 -24.65 6.60
N SER A 174 10.94 -24.64 5.28
CA SER A 174 10.35 -23.64 4.40
C SER A 174 8.87 -23.86 4.14
N PHE A 175 8.39 -25.08 4.33
CA PHE A 175 7.03 -25.48 4.02
C PHE A 175 6.12 -25.47 5.24
N TYR A 176 4.86 -25.08 5.07
CA TYR A 176 3.90 -24.99 6.17
C TYR A 176 2.47 -25.30 5.71
N ASP A 177 1.59 -25.62 6.65
CA ASP A 177 0.15 -25.74 6.40
C ASP A 177 -0.49 -24.34 6.40
N SER A 178 -0.64 -23.78 5.20
CA SER A 178 -1.27 -22.48 4.93
C SER A 178 -2.75 -22.44 5.28
N ARG A 179 -3.48 -23.53 5.09
CA ARG A 179 -4.90 -23.61 5.44
C ARG A 179 -5.09 -23.57 6.96
N GLN A 180 -4.26 -24.32 7.68
CA GLN A 180 -4.23 -24.29 9.15
C GLN A 180 -3.83 -22.90 9.65
N TRP A 181 -2.80 -22.29 9.07
CA TRP A 181 -2.37 -20.93 9.43
C TRP A 181 -3.48 -19.90 9.21
N ALA A 182 -4.12 -19.91 8.03
CA ALA A 182 -5.20 -18.99 7.69
C ALA A 182 -6.38 -19.14 8.66
N THR A 183 -6.82 -20.38 8.89
CA THR A 183 -7.93 -20.68 9.81
C THR A 183 -7.59 -20.26 11.25
N GLY A 184 -6.36 -20.52 11.70
CA GLY A 184 -5.88 -20.09 13.01
C GLY A 184 -5.85 -18.57 13.21
N CYS A 185 -5.69 -17.82 12.11
CA CYS A 185 -5.79 -16.36 12.11
C CYS A 185 -7.23 -15.85 11.86
N GLY A 186 -8.22 -16.73 11.67
CA GLY A 186 -9.59 -16.35 11.31
C GLY A 186 -9.73 -15.80 9.90
N LEU A 187 -8.83 -16.19 8.98
CA LEU A 187 -8.76 -15.72 7.60
C LEU A 187 -9.31 -16.77 6.62
N THR A 188 -9.74 -16.30 5.45
CA THR A 188 -10.18 -17.18 4.37
C THR A 188 -8.94 -17.80 3.70
N PRO A 189 -8.85 -19.14 3.60
CA PRO A 189 -7.81 -19.80 2.82
C PRO A 189 -7.84 -19.34 1.35
N TRP A 190 -6.68 -19.33 0.71
CA TRP A 190 -6.53 -18.99 -0.71
C TRP A 190 -6.24 -20.23 -1.55
N ASP A 191 -6.29 -20.06 -2.86
CA ASP A 191 -5.89 -21.08 -3.82
C ASP A 191 -4.36 -21.04 -4.00
N GLU A 192 -3.69 -22.08 -3.48
CA GLU A 192 -2.23 -22.19 -3.45
C GLU A 192 -1.64 -22.47 -4.84
N GLN A 193 -2.40 -23.14 -5.73
CA GLN A 193 -1.97 -23.41 -7.09
C GLN A 193 -2.04 -22.14 -7.94
N ARG A 194 -3.13 -21.38 -7.82
CA ARG A 194 -3.26 -20.07 -8.47
C ARG A 194 -2.21 -19.07 -7.96
N GLU A 195 -1.86 -19.15 -6.69
CA GLU A 195 -0.77 -18.34 -6.11
C GLU A 195 0.58 -18.64 -6.77
N LEU A 196 0.92 -19.91 -6.97
CA LEU A 196 2.13 -20.31 -7.68
C LEU A 196 2.16 -19.78 -9.12
N GLU A 197 1.07 -19.92 -9.85
CA GLU A 197 0.94 -19.43 -11.23
C GLU A 197 1.13 -17.91 -11.30
N LEU A 198 0.43 -17.17 -10.42
CA LEU A 198 0.59 -15.72 -10.33
C LEU A 198 2.03 -15.31 -10.02
N PHE A 199 2.73 -16.01 -9.13
CA PHE A 199 4.11 -15.65 -8.80
C PHE A 199 5.07 -15.87 -9.96
N LYS A 200 4.86 -16.92 -10.76
CA LYS A 200 5.64 -17.11 -11.99
C LYS A 200 5.40 -15.97 -12.99
N GLU A 201 4.14 -15.57 -13.16
CA GLU A 201 3.79 -14.43 -14.02
C GLU A 201 4.43 -13.12 -13.52
N LEU A 202 4.38 -12.86 -12.22
CA LEU A 202 4.93 -11.65 -11.61
C LEU A 202 6.46 -11.61 -11.63
N VAL A 203 7.13 -12.75 -11.56
CA VAL A 203 8.59 -12.84 -11.76
C VAL A 203 8.94 -12.42 -13.19
N GLY A 204 8.26 -12.99 -14.19
CA GLY A 204 8.48 -12.60 -15.59
C GLY A 204 8.20 -11.11 -15.83
N MET A 205 7.08 -10.60 -15.31
CA MET A 205 6.73 -9.18 -15.42
C MET A 205 7.74 -8.26 -14.69
N THR A 206 8.32 -8.71 -13.57
CA THR A 206 9.38 -7.97 -12.87
C THR A 206 10.61 -7.85 -13.75
N HIS A 207 11.07 -8.95 -14.38
CA HIS A 207 12.22 -8.92 -15.28
C HIS A 207 11.96 -8.04 -16.51
N GLU A 208 10.78 -8.15 -17.13
CA GLU A 208 10.38 -7.28 -18.26
C GLU A 208 10.43 -5.80 -17.88
N CYS A 209 9.88 -5.44 -16.71
CA CYS A 209 9.91 -4.06 -16.23
C CYS A 209 11.34 -3.54 -15.96
N GLU A 210 12.28 -4.41 -15.55
CA GLU A 210 13.68 -4.07 -15.34
C GLU A 210 14.43 -3.90 -16.67
N ASP A 211 14.31 -4.88 -17.56
CA ASP A 211 15.03 -4.94 -18.84
C ASP A 211 14.59 -3.82 -19.79
N GLU A 212 13.28 -3.51 -19.83
CA GLU A 212 12.72 -2.47 -20.69
C GLU A 212 12.68 -1.08 -20.03
N GLY A 213 13.09 -0.96 -18.76
CA GLY A 213 13.20 0.32 -18.07
C GLY A 213 11.86 1.01 -17.82
N TYR A 214 10.86 0.26 -17.35
CA TYR A 214 9.51 0.76 -17.12
C TYR A 214 9.49 1.93 -16.11
N ALA A 215 8.58 2.89 -16.34
CA ALA A 215 8.33 3.99 -15.42
C ALA A 215 7.69 3.49 -14.11
N GLU A 216 7.86 4.25 -13.01
CA GLU A 216 7.35 3.91 -11.68
C GLU A 216 5.83 3.58 -11.67
N SER A 217 5.02 4.32 -12.43
CA SER A 217 3.58 4.06 -12.53
C SER A 217 3.26 2.73 -13.21
N ALA A 218 4.07 2.31 -14.20
CA ALA A 218 3.89 1.05 -14.89
C ALA A 218 4.28 -0.13 -13.99
N TRP A 219 5.38 -0.01 -13.24
CA TRP A 219 5.72 -0.94 -12.15
C TRP A 219 4.57 -1.11 -11.15
N ASN A 220 3.98 0.01 -10.75
CA ASN A 220 2.86 0.02 -9.80
C ASN A 220 1.64 -0.74 -10.33
N SER A 221 1.27 -0.55 -11.59
CA SER A 221 0.11 -1.25 -12.18
C SER A 221 0.38 -2.72 -12.50
N SER A 222 1.60 -3.07 -12.93
CA SER A 222 1.91 -4.39 -13.48
C SER A 222 2.44 -5.38 -12.45
N VAL A 223 3.12 -4.90 -11.39
CA VAL A 223 3.77 -5.76 -10.39
C VAL A 223 3.22 -5.49 -8.99
N HIS A 224 3.36 -4.27 -8.48
CA HIS A 224 3.10 -4.00 -7.07
C HIS A 224 1.61 -4.12 -6.70
N GLN A 225 0.72 -3.53 -7.51
CA GLN A 225 -0.72 -3.57 -7.27
C GLN A 225 -1.30 -5.00 -7.35
N PRO A 226 -1.01 -5.82 -8.38
CA PRO A 226 -1.42 -7.22 -8.41
C PRO A 226 -0.90 -8.03 -7.21
N PHE A 227 0.37 -7.84 -6.84
CA PHE A 227 0.97 -8.53 -5.70
C PHE A 227 0.27 -8.18 -4.38
N LEU A 228 -0.01 -6.88 -4.14
CA LEU A 228 -0.76 -6.42 -2.97
C LEU A 228 -2.20 -6.96 -2.95
N LEU A 229 -2.89 -6.94 -4.10
CA LEU A 229 -4.25 -7.47 -4.23
C LEU A 229 -4.31 -8.93 -3.81
N HIS A 230 -3.43 -9.77 -4.34
CA HIS A 230 -3.38 -11.20 -4.03
C HIS A 230 -3.02 -11.46 -2.57
N SER A 231 -1.94 -10.84 -2.10
CA SER A 231 -1.41 -11.05 -0.74
C SER A 231 -2.43 -10.73 0.36
N LEU A 232 -3.23 -9.69 0.14
CA LEU A 232 -4.20 -9.21 1.13
C LEU A 232 -5.62 -9.76 0.92
N ALA A 233 -5.87 -10.57 -0.12
CA ALA A 233 -7.20 -11.10 -0.43
C ALA A 233 -7.80 -11.96 0.71
N CYS A 234 -6.96 -12.69 1.45
CA CYS A 234 -7.39 -13.50 2.59
C CYS A 234 -7.96 -12.68 3.77
N PHE A 235 -7.75 -11.35 3.77
CA PHE A 235 -8.28 -10.40 4.74
C PHE A 235 -9.49 -9.62 4.21
N SER A 236 -10.20 -10.16 3.19
CA SER A 236 -11.36 -9.49 2.60
C SER A 236 -12.37 -9.04 3.65
N GLY A 237 -12.77 -7.76 3.56
CA GLY A 237 -13.67 -7.14 4.52
C GLY A 237 -13.01 -6.64 5.81
N LEU A 238 -11.74 -6.98 6.08
CA LEU A 238 -11.02 -6.62 7.31
C LEU A 238 -9.95 -5.55 7.07
N ILE A 239 -9.09 -5.75 6.08
CA ILE A 239 -8.10 -4.75 5.60
C ILE A 239 -8.23 -4.59 4.09
N ARG A 240 -7.75 -3.45 3.58
CA ARG A 240 -7.61 -3.18 2.14
C ARG A 240 -6.38 -2.31 1.91
N HIS A 241 -5.74 -2.43 0.76
CA HIS A 241 -4.81 -1.41 0.30
C HIS A 241 -5.49 -0.41 -0.63
N PHE A 242 -4.87 0.76 -0.76
CA PHE A 242 -5.31 1.85 -1.63
C PHE A 242 -4.13 2.51 -2.31
N ASP A 243 -4.31 2.86 -3.58
CA ASP A 243 -3.47 3.84 -4.29
C ASP A 243 -3.74 5.23 -3.70
N VAL A 244 -2.67 5.86 -3.22
CA VAL A 244 -2.66 7.20 -2.64
C VAL A 244 -1.62 8.12 -3.30
N THR A 245 -1.11 7.75 -4.48
CA THR A 245 -0.14 8.52 -5.29
C THR A 245 -0.55 9.98 -5.48
N SER A 246 -1.86 10.23 -5.57
CA SER A 246 -2.43 11.57 -5.78
C SER A 246 -2.94 12.23 -4.49
N ALA A 247 -3.01 11.53 -3.36
CA ALA A 247 -3.60 12.02 -2.11
C ALA A 247 -2.72 13.09 -1.43
N PRO A 248 -3.19 14.34 -1.24
CA PRO A 248 -2.40 15.36 -0.56
C PRO A 248 -2.48 15.20 0.96
N ILE A 249 -1.42 15.62 1.66
CA ILE A 249 -1.45 15.83 3.11
C ILE A 249 -2.26 17.11 3.38
N ASN A 250 -3.22 17.05 4.31
CA ASN A 250 -3.97 18.25 4.70
C ASN A 250 -3.02 19.24 5.40
N LYS A 251 -3.15 20.52 5.06
CA LYS A 251 -2.20 21.59 5.43
C LYS A 251 -1.80 21.59 6.91
N GLN A 252 -2.74 21.35 7.82
CA GLN A 252 -2.50 21.37 9.26
C GLN A 252 -1.61 20.22 9.77
N TYR A 253 -1.50 19.12 9.02
CA TYR A 253 -0.66 17.97 9.37
C TYR A 253 0.71 17.98 8.66
N VAL A 254 0.96 18.91 7.75
CA VAL A 254 2.28 19.06 7.11
C VAL A 254 3.31 19.37 8.21
N PRO A 255 4.46 18.66 8.24
CA PRO A 255 5.57 18.99 9.13
C PRO A 255 6.07 20.41 8.89
N LYS A 256 6.49 21.10 9.95
CA LYS A 256 6.97 22.48 9.84
C LYS A 256 8.49 22.49 9.96
N HIS A 257 9.14 23.26 9.11
CA HIS A 257 10.55 23.61 9.28
C HIS A 257 10.72 24.55 10.48
N SER A 258 11.92 24.61 11.05
CA SER A 258 12.31 25.39 12.23
C SER A 258 12.09 26.90 12.04
N SER A 259 12.13 27.36 10.79
CA SER A 259 11.75 28.72 10.37
C SER A 259 10.24 29.00 10.36
N GLY A 260 9.41 28.02 10.74
CA GLY A 260 7.95 28.11 10.75
C GLY A 260 7.28 27.95 9.39
N ILE A 261 8.05 27.63 8.33
CA ILE A 261 7.57 27.39 6.97
C ILE A 261 7.21 25.91 6.79
N ASP A 262 6.14 25.61 6.05
CA ASP A 262 5.76 24.23 5.74
C ASP A 262 6.85 23.51 4.92
N THR A 263 7.14 22.25 5.25
CA THR A 263 7.95 21.40 4.37
C THR A 263 7.20 21.05 3.09
N GLN A 264 7.93 20.60 2.07
CA GLN A 264 7.32 20.03 0.88
C GLN A 264 6.45 18.82 1.27
N SER A 265 5.17 18.87 0.93
CA SER A 265 4.27 17.73 1.09
C SER A 265 4.76 16.64 0.14
N LYS A 266 5.27 15.55 0.71
CA LYS A 266 5.60 14.33 -0.02
C LYS A 266 4.46 13.33 0.15
N LYS A 267 4.12 12.65 -0.93
CA LYS A 267 3.10 11.60 -0.98
C LYS A 267 3.80 10.25 -0.98
N VAL A 268 3.01 9.21 -0.73
CA VAL A 268 3.41 7.82 -0.92
C VAL A 268 2.47 7.17 -1.93
N ASP A 269 2.84 6.01 -2.45
CA ASP A 269 2.09 5.36 -3.54
C ASP A 269 0.95 4.50 -3.04
N PHE A 270 1.20 3.70 -1.99
CA PHE A 270 0.18 2.82 -1.42
C PHE A 270 0.10 2.94 0.10
N CYS A 271 -1.08 2.61 0.63
CA CYS A 271 -1.27 2.37 2.06
C CYS A 271 -2.12 1.13 2.30
N ILE A 272 -1.93 0.47 3.44
CA ILE A 272 -2.81 -0.60 3.93
C ILE A 272 -3.64 -0.04 5.07
N ASN A 273 -4.95 -0.25 5.01
CA ASN A 273 -5.92 0.35 5.91
C ASN A 273 -6.80 -0.70 6.54
N LEU A 274 -7.25 -0.43 7.77
CA LEU A 274 -8.39 -1.13 8.35
C LEU A 274 -9.67 -0.77 7.56
N ALA A 275 -10.43 -1.79 7.21
CA ALA A 275 -11.62 -1.69 6.38
C ALA A 275 -12.84 -2.44 6.95
N ALA A 276 -12.71 -3.02 8.15
CA ALA A 276 -13.80 -3.66 8.86
C ALA A 276 -14.95 -2.68 9.15
N SER A 277 -16.20 -3.16 9.03
CA SER A 277 -17.40 -2.32 9.12
C SER A 277 -17.52 -1.60 10.45
N ASP A 278 -17.21 -2.28 11.55
CA ASP A 278 -17.20 -1.72 12.90
C ASP A 278 -16.14 -0.61 13.06
N ILE A 279 -14.94 -0.82 12.50
CA ILE A 279 -13.88 0.20 12.48
C ILE A 279 -14.31 1.42 11.66
N MET A 280 -14.95 1.22 10.51
CA MET A 280 -15.42 2.33 9.68
C MET A 280 -16.52 3.14 10.38
N VAL A 281 -17.45 2.48 11.06
CA VAL A 281 -18.51 3.13 11.86
C VAL A 281 -17.89 3.93 13.01
N ALA A 282 -16.98 3.34 13.77
CA ALA A 282 -16.28 4.00 14.87
C ALA A 282 -15.43 5.17 14.38
N SER A 283 -14.73 5.03 13.25
CA SER A 283 -13.94 6.10 12.61
C SER A 283 -14.81 7.28 12.21
N ARG A 284 -16.01 7.02 11.64
CA ARG A 284 -16.97 8.07 11.30
C ARG A 284 -17.45 8.83 12.53
N LYS A 285 -17.77 8.11 13.62
CA LYS A 285 -18.17 8.71 14.92
C LYS A 285 -17.04 9.56 15.51
N ARG A 286 -15.81 9.03 15.55
CA ARG A 286 -14.63 9.77 16.06
C ARG A 286 -14.38 11.03 15.25
N ARG A 287 -14.46 10.93 13.92
CA ARG A 287 -14.25 12.05 12.99
C ARG A 287 -15.30 13.14 13.17
N SER A 288 -16.58 12.82 13.39
CA SER A 288 -17.62 13.84 13.59
C SER A 288 -17.46 14.67 14.86
N MET A 289 -16.71 14.17 15.85
CA MET A 289 -16.40 14.90 17.09
C MET A 289 -15.03 15.57 17.06
N ALA A 290 -14.21 15.31 16.04
CA ALA A 290 -12.91 15.96 15.90
C ALA A 290 -13.09 17.40 15.39
N SER A 291 -12.22 18.31 15.84
CA SER A 291 -12.23 19.71 15.39
C SER A 291 -11.99 19.86 13.88
N ASP A 292 -11.27 18.91 13.26
CA ASP A 292 -11.19 18.71 11.83
C ASP A 292 -11.91 17.41 11.46
N SER A 293 -13.17 17.54 11.01
CA SER A 293 -14.08 16.44 10.72
C SER A 293 -13.93 15.88 9.30
N CYS A 294 -12.88 16.26 8.56
CA CYS A 294 -12.71 15.85 7.16
C CYS A 294 -12.31 14.38 6.98
N SER A 295 -11.43 13.84 7.83
CA SER A 295 -10.89 12.48 7.69
C SER A 295 -10.36 11.92 9.02
N ILE A 296 -10.43 10.60 9.23
CA ILE A 296 -9.71 9.94 10.33
C ILE A 296 -8.19 9.97 10.10
N ASN A 297 -7.77 10.13 8.84
CA ASN A 297 -6.37 10.21 8.42
C ASN A 297 -5.92 11.66 8.23
N HIS A 298 -4.63 11.83 7.97
CA HIS A 298 -4.00 13.14 7.70
C HIS A 298 -4.25 13.66 6.27
N THR A 299 -5.03 12.92 5.46
CA THR A 299 -5.45 13.26 4.10
C THR A 299 -6.96 13.13 3.98
N SER A 300 -7.60 14.04 3.24
CA SER A 300 -9.03 14.00 2.93
C SER A 300 -9.39 13.15 1.70
N TYR A 301 -8.51 12.23 1.27
CA TYR A 301 -8.79 11.32 0.17
C TYR A 301 -10.00 10.43 0.50
N ARG A 302 -11.10 10.65 -0.23
CA ARG A 302 -12.44 10.12 0.10
C ARG A 302 -12.49 8.60 0.30
N PRO A 303 -11.82 7.75 -0.51
CA PRO A 303 -11.83 6.30 -0.31
C PRO A 303 -11.31 5.85 1.05
N ILE A 304 -10.42 6.61 1.68
CA ILE A 304 -9.83 6.27 2.98
C ILE A 304 -10.26 7.19 4.12
N GLN A 305 -11.22 8.09 3.93
CA GLN A 305 -11.60 9.09 4.94
C GLN A 305 -12.09 8.48 6.28
N ASP A 306 -12.71 7.30 6.22
CA ASP A 306 -13.22 6.54 7.38
C ASP A 306 -12.44 5.22 7.55
N ARG A 307 -11.29 5.04 6.87
CA ARG A 307 -10.47 3.82 6.90
C ARG A 307 -9.07 4.16 7.42
N PRO A 308 -8.79 3.94 8.71
CA PRO A 308 -7.51 4.25 9.32
C PRO A 308 -6.34 3.60 8.57
N ILE A 309 -5.34 4.41 8.20
CA ILE A 309 -4.09 3.92 7.60
C ILE A 309 -3.27 3.21 8.67
N ALA A 310 -2.83 1.98 8.42
CA ALA A 310 -1.94 1.24 9.32
C ALA A 310 -0.51 1.17 8.79
N ILE A 311 -0.34 0.97 7.47
CA ILE A 311 0.96 0.79 6.81
C ILE A 311 1.09 1.78 5.65
N ASN A 312 2.29 2.34 5.46
CA ASN A 312 2.63 3.20 4.33
C ASN A 312 3.66 2.53 3.42
N ILE A 313 3.50 2.64 2.11
CA ILE A 313 4.35 2.02 1.10
C ILE A 313 4.76 3.08 0.06
N GLU A 314 6.06 3.26 -0.10
CA GLU A 314 6.65 4.07 -1.17
C GLU A 314 7.32 3.15 -2.17
N THR A 315 7.08 3.39 -3.45
CA THR A 315 7.66 2.66 -4.57
C THR A 315 8.62 3.58 -5.32
N LYS A 316 9.68 2.98 -5.87
CA LYS A 316 10.66 3.64 -6.74
C LYS A 316 11.08 2.66 -7.80
N THR A 317 11.50 3.16 -8.95
CA THR A 317 12.24 2.34 -9.92
C THR A 317 13.56 1.87 -9.31
N PRO A 318 14.19 0.79 -9.83
CA PRO A 318 15.53 0.37 -9.39
C PRO A 318 16.56 1.50 -9.41
N SER A 319 16.46 2.40 -10.39
CA SER A 319 17.37 3.52 -10.63
C SER A 319 17.19 4.71 -9.68
N THR A 320 16.05 4.83 -9.01
CA THR A 320 15.72 5.96 -8.12
C THR A 320 15.59 5.56 -6.65
N ALA A 321 16.00 4.34 -6.32
CA ALA A 321 16.02 3.79 -4.98
C ALA A 321 17.02 4.54 -4.08
N GLY A 322 16.58 5.08 -2.93
CA GLY A 322 17.51 5.77 -2.04
C GLY A 322 16.91 6.55 -0.87
N GLU A 323 17.62 7.62 -0.48
CA GLU A 323 17.25 8.51 0.62
C GLU A 323 15.96 9.29 0.38
N GLU A 324 15.58 9.52 -0.88
CA GLU A 324 14.35 10.22 -1.20
C GLU A 324 13.12 9.41 -0.76
N ALA A 325 13.08 8.10 -1.03
CA ALA A 325 11.99 7.24 -0.57
C ALA A 325 11.85 7.25 0.96
N LYS A 326 12.98 7.22 1.68
CA LYS A 326 12.99 7.33 3.15
C LYS A 326 12.47 8.69 3.61
N ALA A 327 12.83 9.77 2.94
CA ALA A 327 12.36 11.11 3.24
C ALA A 327 10.85 11.25 2.99
N GLN A 328 10.34 10.68 1.88
CA GLN A 328 8.91 10.65 1.57
C GLN A 328 8.11 9.90 2.64
N LEU A 329 8.52 8.67 2.95
CA LEU A 329 7.93 7.86 4.02
C LEU A 329 7.96 8.58 5.37
N SER A 330 9.06 9.30 5.68
CA SER A 330 9.19 10.05 6.93
C SER A 330 8.23 11.24 7.00
N VAL A 331 8.11 12.03 5.93
CA VAL A 331 7.18 13.18 5.88
C VAL A 331 5.73 12.72 5.98
N TRP A 332 5.35 11.70 5.21
CA TRP A 332 4.00 11.15 5.22
C TRP A 332 3.64 10.53 6.57
N THR A 333 4.56 9.73 7.14
CA THR A 333 4.32 9.08 8.43
C THR A 333 4.34 10.08 9.58
N HIS A 334 5.14 11.16 9.52
CA HIS A 334 5.03 12.25 10.48
C HIS A 334 3.61 12.85 10.44
N ALA A 335 3.11 13.23 9.27
CA ALA A 335 1.76 13.78 9.15
C ALA A 335 0.70 12.81 9.68
N HIS A 336 0.86 11.52 9.41
CA HIS A 336 0.03 10.46 9.97
C HIS A 336 0.05 10.44 11.51
N LEU A 337 1.24 10.36 12.12
CA LEU A 337 1.39 10.37 13.59
C LEU A 337 0.83 11.66 14.20
N LYS A 338 1.01 12.81 13.54
CA LYS A 338 0.43 14.08 13.97
C LYS A 338 -1.09 14.05 13.99
N ARG A 339 -1.72 13.40 13.00
CA ARG A 339 -3.18 13.17 13.03
C ARG A 339 -3.58 12.26 14.18
N LEU A 340 -2.88 11.13 14.37
CA LEU A 340 -3.18 10.20 15.46
C LEU A 340 -3.08 10.90 16.83
N ARG A 341 -2.04 11.71 17.06
CA ARG A 341 -1.92 12.56 18.26
C ARG A 341 -3.14 13.47 18.45
N SER A 342 -3.60 14.13 17.38
CA SER A 342 -4.76 15.04 17.45
C SER A 342 -6.09 14.34 17.75
N LEU A 343 -6.17 13.03 17.53
CA LEU A 343 -7.37 12.23 17.76
C LEU A 343 -7.30 11.39 19.04
N SER A 344 -6.11 11.25 19.63
CA SER A 344 -5.89 10.37 20.78
C SER A 344 -6.59 10.94 22.02
N CYS A 345 -7.24 10.07 22.81
CA CYS A 345 -7.98 10.48 24.02
C CYS A 345 -7.05 11.11 25.08
N THR A 346 -5.77 10.72 25.09
CA THR A 346 -4.73 11.38 25.88
C THR A 346 -4.26 12.66 25.20
N SER A 347 -5.08 13.70 25.26
CA SER A 347 -4.84 15.01 24.59
C SER A 347 -3.53 15.72 25.03
N SER A 348 -2.85 15.22 26.07
CA SER A 348 -1.58 15.74 26.57
C SER A 348 -0.34 14.94 26.11
N ALA A 349 -0.50 13.82 25.40
CA ALA A 349 0.63 12.99 24.99
C ALA A 349 1.37 13.63 23.81
N SER A 350 2.65 13.94 24.01
CA SER A 350 3.51 14.50 22.97
C SER A 350 3.86 13.48 21.88
N ALA A 351 3.62 12.19 22.10
CA ALA A 351 3.85 11.11 21.15
C ALA A 351 2.76 10.03 21.25
N VAL A 352 2.46 9.35 20.14
CA VAL A 352 1.62 8.14 20.17
C VAL A 352 2.44 6.90 20.53
N ASN A 353 1.87 6.01 21.33
CA ASN A 353 2.52 4.77 21.76
C ASN A 353 2.23 3.60 20.80
N ILE A 354 2.50 3.81 19.51
CA ILE A 354 2.43 2.78 18.47
C ILE A 354 3.56 3.01 17.46
N THR A 355 4.21 1.94 17.07
CA THR A 355 5.24 1.92 16.03
C THR A 355 4.59 1.59 14.70
N ILE A 356 4.82 2.41 13.69
CA ILE A 356 4.22 2.27 12.36
C ILE A 356 5.21 1.56 11.43
N PRO A 357 4.89 0.36 10.92
CA PRO A 357 5.67 -0.26 9.86
C PRO A 357 5.49 0.54 8.56
N VAL A 358 6.60 0.76 7.86
CA VAL A 358 6.61 1.41 6.54
C VAL A 358 7.50 0.62 5.58
N ILE A 359 7.12 0.59 4.32
CA ILE A 359 7.76 -0.25 3.31
C ILE A 359 8.31 0.66 2.21
N SER A 360 9.57 0.45 1.86
CA SER A 360 10.17 1.00 0.64
C SER A 360 10.36 -0.12 -0.37
N VAL A 361 9.79 0.06 -1.55
CA VAL A 361 9.89 -0.85 -2.69
C VAL A 361 10.76 -0.20 -3.75
N SER A 362 11.71 -0.93 -4.30
CA SER A 362 12.69 -0.45 -5.27
C SER A 362 12.84 -1.48 -6.38
N GLY A 363 12.15 -1.24 -7.51
CA GLY A 363 11.85 -2.31 -8.46
C GLY A 363 11.17 -3.48 -7.75
N GLY A 364 11.66 -4.69 -7.96
CA GLY A 364 11.13 -5.87 -7.28
C GLY A 364 11.45 -5.96 -5.78
N LYS A 365 12.37 -5.16 -5.21
CA LYS A 365 12.92 -5.38 -3.85
C LYS A 365 12.15 -4.64 -2.76
N TRP A 366 11.73 -5.35 -1.71
CA TRP A 366 10.93 -4.76 -0.61
C TRP A 366 11.71 -4.71 0.68
N THR A 367 11.79 -3.52 1.28
CA THR A 367 12.51 -3.28 2.53
C THR A 367 11.58 -2.68 3.58
N LEU A 368 11.54 -3.30 4.76
CA LEU A 368 10.77 -2.84 5.90
C LEU A 368 11.58 -1.83 6.73
N TYR A 369 10.88 -0.83 7.24
CA TYR A 369 11.36 0.08 8.27
C TYR A 369 10.27 0.22 9.32
N PHE A 370 10.66 0.58 10.54
CA PHE A 370 9.71 1.00 11.56
C PHE A 370 9.87 2.48 11.84
N ILE A 371 8.76 3.16 12.03
CA ILE A 371 8.73 4.57 12.44
C ILE A 371 8.06 4.67 13.80
N ARG A 372 8.78 5.22 14.77
CA ARG A 372 8.31 5.38 16.14
C ARG A 372 8.22 6.86 16.50
N ASP A 373 7.06 7.30 16.98
CA ASP A 373 6.90 8.66 17.49
C ASP A 373 7.63 8.82 18.82
N GLN A 374 8.39 9.90 18.98
CA GLN A 374 9.08 10.25 20.22
C GLN A 374 8.70 11.68 20.62
N PRO A 375 8.75 12.06 21.90
CA PRO A 375 8.38 13.42 22.34
C PRO A 375 9.05 14.54 21.55
N HIS A 376 10.32 14.35 21.17
CA HIS A 376 11.17 15.37 20.53
C HIS A 376 11.65 15.00 19.12
N GLY A 377 11.10 13.95 18.51
CA GLY A 377 11.59 13.46 17.22
C GLY A 377 10.78 12.27 16.72
N ILE A 378 11.23 11.69 15.62
CA ILE A 378 10.66 10.46 15.07
C ILE A 378 11.82 9.51 14.83
N ASP A 379 11.78 8.31 15.39
CA ASP A 379 12.84 7.32 15.12
C ASP A 379 12.48 6.53 13.87
N LEU A 380 13.34 6.57 12.85
CA LEU A 380 13.33 5.64 11.73
C LEU A 380 14.27 4.50 12.06
N ILE A 381 13.74 3.29 12.23
CA ILE A 381 14.47 2.08 12.58
C ILE A 381 14.62 1.24 11.30
N PRO A 382 15.81 1.21 10.67
CA PRO A 382 16.02 0.38 9.50
C PRO A 382 15.99 -1.09 9.87
N THR A 383 15.28 -1.88 9.07
CA THR A 383 15.42 -3.33 9.10
C THR A 383 16.22 -3.78 7.87
N ARG A 384 15.97 -4.97 7.34
CA ARG A 384 16.63 -5.50 6.15
C ARG A 384 15.59 -5.78 5.06
N THR A 385 16.09 -5.96 3.84
CA THR A 385 15.27 -6.44 2.71
C THR A 385 14.63 -7.77 3.07
N ILE A 386 13.33 -7.87 2.79
CA ILE A 386 12.47 -8.99 3.17
C ILE A 386 12.53 -10.08 2.09
N GLY A 387 12.37 -9.65 0.84
CA GLY A 387 12.32 -10.47 -0.35
C GLY A 387 12.23 -9.57 -1.59
N SER A 388 12.02 -10.19 -2.74
CA SER A 388 11.92 -9.50 -4.03
C SER A 388 10.89 -10.19 -4.93
N THR A 389 10.34 -9.47 -5.91
CA THR A 389 9.46 -10.07 -6.94
C THR A 389 10.24 -10.58 -8.15
N ASP A 390 11.57 -10.51 -8.13
CA ASP A 390 12.47 -10.99 -9.20
C ASP A 390 12.73 -12.50 -9.15
N THR A 391 12.25 -13.19 -8.12
CA THR A 391 12.51 -14.61 -7.84
C THR A 391 11.26 -15.25 -7.24
N LEU A 392 11.06 -16.54 -7.51
CA LEU A 392 9.86 -17.25 -7.03
C LEU A 392 9.86 -17.37 -5.50
N VAL A 393 11.00 -17.74 -4.92
CA VAL A 393 11.19 -17.81 -3.46
C VAL A 393 11.08 -16.41 -2.83
N GLY A 394 11.57 -15.39 -3.54
CA GLY A 394 11.38 -13.99 -3.16
C GLY A 394 9.89 -13.62 -3.03
N CYS A 395 9.07 -13.96 -4.02
CA CYS A 395 7.62 -13.77 -3.98
C CYS A 395 6.97 -14.48 -2.78
N TYR A 396 7.36 -15.73 -2.49
CA TYR A 396 6.85 -16.44 -1.31
C TYR A 396 7.27 -15.78 0.02
N LYS A 397 8.48 -15.24 0.11
CA LYS A 397 8.88 -14.44 1.29
C LYS A 397 8.02 -13.19 1.44
N LEU A 398 7.73 -12.49 0.34
CA LEU A 398 6.93 -11.27 0.35
C LEU A 398 5.47 -11.51 0.72
N VAL A 399 4.84 -12.57 0.17
CA VAL A 399 3.44 -12.87 0.49
C VAL A 399 3.30 -13.30 1.96
N ALA A 400 4.23 -14.12 2.47
CA ALA A 400 4.27 -14.50 3.88
C ALA A 400 4.41 -13.26 4.77
N PHE A 401 5.30 -12.34 4.41
CA PHE A 401 5.48 -11.08 5.14
C PHE A 401 4.22 -10.22 5.14
N LEU A 402 3.60 -9.98 3.98
CA LEU A 402 2.39 -9.15 3.88
C LEU A 402 1.22 -9.76 4.66
N ARG A 403 1.12 -11.09 4.70
CA ARG A 403 0.13 -11.81 5.51
C ARG A 403 0.38 -11.65 7.01
N HIS A 404 1.62 -11.80 7.47
CA HIS A 404 1.98 -11.51 8.86
C HIS A 404 1.76 -10.04 9.23
N LEU A 405 2.03 -9.13 8.30
CA LEU A 405 1.77 -7.70 8.47
C LEU A 405 0.26 -7.42 8.56
N GLY A 406 -0.56 -8.07 7.73
CA GLY A 406 -2.03 -7.97 7.80
C GLY A 406 -2.58 -8.49 9.13
N ALA A 407 -2.03 -9.59 9.66
CA ALA A 407 -2.37 -10.11 10.98
C ALA A 407 -1.99 -9.11 12.10
N TRP A 408 -0.82 -8.47 12.01
CA TRP A 408 -0.44 -7.39 12.91
C TRP A 408 -1.39 -6.19 12.85
N VAL A 409 -1.84 -5.81 11.64
CA VAL A 409 -2.83 -4.73 11.46
C VAL A 409 -4.15 -5.10 12.15
N GLN A 410 -4.61 -6.34 12.04
CA GLN A 410 -5.87 -6.81 12.62
C GLN A 410 -5.85 -7.05 14.12
N THR A 411 -4.67 -7.24 14.71
CA THR A 411 -4.51 -7.53 16.14
C THR A 411 -3.96 -6.29 16.84
N VAL A 412 -2.66 -6.06 16.74
CA VAL A 412 -1.94 -5.00 17.47
C VAL A 412 -2.45 -3.61 17.10
N TYR A 413 -2.47 -3.26 15.81
CA TYR A 413 -2.84 -1.90 15.41
C TYR A 413 -4.34 -1.64 15.62
N ARG A 414 -5.19 -2.61 15.27
CA ARG A 414 -6.65 -2.50 15.45
C ARG A 414 -7.02 -2.29 16.91
N ASP A 415 -6.47 -3.11 17.82
CA ASP A 415 -6.79 -3.02 19.25
C ASP A 415 -6.28 -1.70 19.83
N TRP A 416 -5.03 -1.33 19.52
CA TRP A 416 -4.49 -0.03 19.90
C TRP A 416 -5.37 1.13 19.42
N LEU A 417 -5.80 1.10 18.16
CA LEU A 417 -6.61 2.16 17.57
C LEU A 417 -7.99 2.25 18.24
N LEU A 418 -8.63 1.12 18.52
CA LEU A 418 -9.90 1.07 19.22
C LEU A 418 -9.80 1.71 20.60
N GLU A 419 -8.76 1.36 21.36
CA GLU A 419 -8.56 1.84 22.72
C GLU A 419 -8.14 3.31 22.80
N ASN A 420 -7.24 3.75 21.91
CA ASN A 420 -6.54 5.03 22.09
C ASN A 420 -7.10 6.14 21.20
N VAL A 421 -7.76 5.80 20.10
CA VAL A 421 -8.21 6.76 19.09
C VAL A 421 -9.71 6.71 18.87
N LEU A 422 -10.32 5.53 18.79
CA LEU A 422 -11.74 5.39 18.47
C LEU A 422 -12.65 5.30 19.70
N ALA A 423 -12.10 5.01 20.88
CA ALA A 423 -12.82 5.10 22.14
C ALA A 423 -13.36 6.54 22.30
N VAL A 424 -14.66 6.64 22.56
CA VAL A 424 -15.32 7.91 22.84
C VAL A 424 -15.68 7.84 24.31
N GLU A 425 -15.02 8.63 25.15
CA GLU A 425 -15.53 8.83 26.51
C GLU A 425 -16.89 9.52 26.38
N GLU A 426 -17.95 8.85 26.83
CA GLU A 426 -19.23 9.51 27.05
C GLU A 426 -19.02 10.48 28.21
N THR A 427 -18.71 11.73 27.89
CA THR A 427 -18.85 12.82 28.86
C THR A 427 -20.34 12.94 29.18
N GLY A 428 -20.74 12.33 30.29
CA GLY A 428 -22.05 12.52 30.91
C GLY A 428 -22.22 13.92 31.46
#